data_AF-A0A1Y4RUA5-F1
#
_entry.id   AF-A0A1Y4RUA5-F1
#
_cell.length_a   1.000
_cell.length_b   1.000
_cell.length_c   1.000
_cell.angle_alpha   90.00
_cell.angle_beta   90.00
_cell.angle_gamma   90.00
#
_symmetry.space_group_name_H-M   'P 1'
#
loop_
_entity.id
_entity.type
_entity.pdbx_description
1 polymer ?
#
loop_
_entity_poly.entity_id
_entity_poly.type
_entity_poly.pdbx_seq_one_letter_code
_entity_poly.pdbx_strand_id
1 'polypeptide(L)'
;MTNQIIKLLCFDAKESANGNSDRRNYGNNRYIYSNLRQWLNSDAAAGQWYTAQHSADAPPSSGNVWDGYNPYNTIAGFLNGFTANERAALLATTITVGKSSTDGGGTETCVDKVFPLSCTEVNLSGDHVCGSKLAIFSDNSSRIATVSASAAANSNYDVDANQAWYYWLRDAYAWSARDARYVVSDGALRWGRACSGDFGLRPACNLSSDLLVSDTTDSDGCYTIVYNQPPTAPGTITVPSEVIGGENLSISWGQSTDPDGNLAGYKLERKVDDGTWAQIYSGSSRSYTDSITYGWTSVQYRVKAYDTAGAESAYTTSAVRTVTNNRPPVISGSDTDLGSFTTTPPSYEYTVTDADGHQVTVVEKLDTTTLRTYTATLGDTNELEITADQWLKLLNGDHALTITATDAKNESTVRTLSFDKAMHSVEFEQTVAMAADDMPTKALVNIQGSFPTGSTLQVWICNNGNDAEPTWEDITTKALTSQKHFFTNQTKTAASWGVKIKVKLLRGSAEGDCYIQSVGGNFA
;
A
#
# COMPACT_ATOMS: atom_id res chain seq x y z
N MET A 1 6.40 -22.93 44.10
CA MET A 1 5.87 -24.30 44.20
C MET A 1 4.88 -24.37 45.34
N THR A 2 3.71 -24.96 45.13
CA THR A 2 2.68 -25.12 46.17
C THR A 2 3.15 -26.12 47.26
N ASN A 3 2.70 -25.91 48.50
CA ASN A 3 2.80 -26.86 49.60
C ASN A 3 1.56 -27.76 49.70
N GLN A 4 0.68 -27.75 48.70
CA GLN A 4 -0.54 -28.53 48.70
C GLN A 4 -0.45 -29.79 47.83
N ILE A 5 -1.08 -30.86 48.31
CA ILE A 5 -1.42 -32.05 47.55
C ILE A 5 -2.68 -31.77 46.76
N ILE A 6 -2.63 -31.93 45.44
CA ILE A 6 -3.73 -31.54 44.54
C ILE A 6 -4.68 -32.68 44.21
N LYS A 7 -4.28 -33.94 44.44
CA LYS A 7 -5.07 -35.14 44.21
C LYS A 7 -4.46 -36.33 44.95
N LEU A 8 -5.27 -37.26 45.45
CA LEU A 8 -4.81 -38.58 45.90
C LEU A 8 -4.98 -39.58 44.75
N LEU A 9 -3.96 -40.41 44.50
CA LEU A 9 -3.93 -41.37 43.40
C LEU A 9 -2.77 -42.37 43.55
N CYS A 10 -2.86 -43.51 42.85
CA CYS A 10 -1.78 -44.49 42.83
C CYS A 10 -0.68 -44.16 41.83
N PHE A 11 0.58 -44.43 42.18
CA PHE A 11 1.72 -44.27 41.28
C PHE A 11 1.51 -45.05 39.98
N ASP A 12 1.09 -46.31 40.10
CA ASP A 12 0.82 -47.21 38.98
C ASP A 12 -0.14 -48.34 39.37
N ALA A 13 -0.92 -48.88 38.44
CA ALA A 13 -1.92 -49.89 38.71
C ALA A 13 -1.33 -51.31 38.85
N LYS A 14 -2.09 -52.22 39.49
CA LYS A 14 -1.78 -53.65 39.50
C LYS A 14 -1.82 -54.23 38.09
N GLU A 15 -0.76 -54.95 37.72
CA GLU A 15 -0.58 -55.52 36.39
C GLU A 15 -0.91 -57.02 36.39
N SER A 16 -2.19 -57.39 36.36
CA SER A 16 -2.64 -58.78 36.60
C SER A 16 -2.01 -59.83 35.67
N ALA A 17 -1.57 -59.44 34.47
CA ALA A 17 -0.88 -60.29 33.50
C ALA A 17 0.65 -60.33 33.67
N ASN A 18 1.23 -59.58 34.62
CA ASN A 18 2.68 -59.51 34.77
C ASN A 18 3.28 -60.82 35.33
N GLY A 19 4.40 -61.26 34.76
CA GLY A 19 5.16 -62.43 35.21
C GLY A 19 5.78 -62.26 36.60
N ASN A 20 6.11 -61.03 37.00
CA ASN A 20 6.61 -60.69 38.32
C ASN A 20 5.44 -60.58 39.33
N SER A 21 5.48 -61.38 40.40
CA SER A 21 4.41 -61.43 41.41
C SER A 21 4.22 -60.12 42.18
N ASP A 22 5.28 -59.32 42.34
CA ASP A 22 5.16 -58.03 43.01
C ASP A 22 4.35 -57.06 42.17
N ARG A 23 4.68 -56.91 40.87
CA ARG A 23 3.95 -56.03 39.95
C ARG A 23 2.51 -56.48 39.73
N ARG A 24 2.31 -57.80 39.66
CA ARG A 24 0.99 -58.41 39.52
C ARG A 24 0.02 -58.00 40.62
N ASN A 25 0.51 -57.92 41.85
CA ASN A 25 -0.33 -57.71 43.03
C ASN A 25 -0.29 -56.27 43.56
N TYR A 26 0.76 -55.50 43.24
CA TYR A 26 1.05 -54.24 43.93
C TYR A 26 1.47 -53.08 43.00
N GLY A 27 1.44 -53.29 41.68
CA GLY A 27 1.78 -52.29 40.66
C GLY A 27 3.28 -52.14 40.39
N ASN A 28 3.63 -51.29 39.43
CA ASN A 28 4.99 -51.15 38.94
C ASN A 28 5.63 -49.82 39.36
N ASN A 29 6.79 -49.90 40.02
CA ASN A 29 7.47 -48.70 40.52
C ASN A 29 8.34 -47.99 39.47
N ARG A 30 8.37 -48.46 38.22
CA ARG A 30 9.16 -47.85 37.16
C ARG A 30 8.44 -46.66 36.55
N TYR A 31 8.83 -45.44 36.94
CA TYR A 31 8.17 -44.19 36.57
C TYR A 31 7.89 -44.01 35.07
N ILE A 32 8.82 -44.41 34.18
CA ILE A 32 8.64 -44.17 32.74
C ILE A 32 7.42 -44.87 32.14
N TYR A 33 6.95 -45.95 32.77
CA TYR A 33 5.77 -46.72 32.39
C TYR A 33 4.55 -46.45 33.27
N SER A 34 4.69 -45.59 34.28
CA SER A 34 3.63 -45.42 35.27
C SER A 34 2.40 -44.74 34.67
N ASN A 35 1.23 -45.21 35.12
CA ASN A 35 -0.03 -44.54 34.82
C ASN A 35 -0.01 -43.06 35.23
N LEU A 36 0.65 -42.73 36.36
CA LEU A 36 0.79 -41.36 36.85
C LEU A 36 1.48 -40.46 35.82
N ARG A 37 2.59 -40.93 35.24
CA ARG A 37 3.34 -40.16 34.22
C ARG A 37 2.48 -39.89 33.00
N GLN A 38 1.81 -40.92 32.48
CA GLN A 38 0.99 -40.81 31.28
C GLN A 38 -0.20 -39.85 31.50
N TRP A 39 -0.85 -39.95 32.66
CA TRP A 39 -1.94 -39.06 33.02
C TRP A 39 -1.48 -37.60 33.18
N LEU A 40 -0.35 -37.38 33.87
CA LEU A 40 0.22 -36.03 34.09
C LEU A 40 0.55 -35.28 32.79
N ASN A 41 0.89 -36.02 31.72
CA ASN A 41 1.36 -35.44 30.46
C ASN A 41 0.39 -35.61 29.29
N SER A 42 -0.87 -35.94 29.59
CA SER A 42 -1.93 -36.07 28.58
C SER A 42 -2.90 -34.89 28.63
N ASP A 43 -3.22 -34.33 27.46
CA ASP A 43 -4.31 -33.37 27.27
C ASP A 43 -5.59 -34.03 26.74
N ALA A 44 -5.64 -35.37 26.73
CA ALA A 44 -6.78 -36.12 26.25
C ALA A 44 -7.99 -36.01 27.19
N ALA A 45 -9.18 -36.11 26.62
CA ALA A 45 -10.44 -36.10 27.35
C ALA A 45 -10.58 -37.30 28.31
N ALA A 46 -11.61 -37.25 29.15
CA ALA A 46 -11.97 -38.29 30.10
C ALA A 46 -12.02 -39.69 29.44
N GLY A 47 -11.27 -40.64 30.01
CA GLY A 47 -11.20 -42.01 29.52
C GLY A 47 -10.36 -42.24 28.25
N GLN A 48 -9.68 -41.21 27.72
CA GLN A 48 -8.94 -41.30 26.45
C GLN A 48 -7.42 -41.20 26.59
N TRP A 49 -6.90 -40.87 27.78
CA TRP A 49 -5.46 -40.64 27.99
C TRP A 49 -4.63 -41.92 28.09
N TYR A 50 -5.24 -43.02 28.55
CA TYR A 50 -4.51 -44.25 28.87
C TYR A 50 -4.17 -45.03 27.59
N THR A 51 -2.93 -45.50 27.51
CA THR A 51 -2.48 -46.47 26.49
C THR A 51 -1.43 -47.37 27.11
N ALA A 52 -1.64 -48.68 27.05
CA ALA A 52 -0.74 -49.67 27.62
C ALA A 52 0.71 -49.47 27.12
N GLN A 53 1.65 -49.29 28.05
CA GLN A 53 3.08 -49.07 27.76
C GLN A 53 3.84 -50.38 27.51
N HIS A 54 3.28 -51.51 27.95
CA HIS A 54 3.77 -52.86 27.68
C HIS A 54 2.65 -53.89 27.80
N SER A 55 2.90 -55.14 27.43
CA SER A 55 1.87 -56.19 27.32
C SER A 55 1.16 -56.55 28.62
N ALA A 56 1.76 -56.27 29.78
CA ALA A 56 1.15 -56.49 31.09
C ALA A 56 0.53 -55.24 31.72
N ASP A 57 0.67 -54.06 31.07
CA ASP A 57 0.25 -52.78 31.63
C ASP A 57 -1.28 -52.73 31.76
N ALA A 58 -1.76 -52.08 32.81
CA ALA A 58 -3.17 -52.00 33.13
C ALA A 58 -3.56 -50.57 33.52
N PRO A 59 -4.79 -50.13 33.20
CA PRO A 59 -5.24 -48.80 33.59
C PRO A 59 -5.49 -48.74 35.10
N PRO A 60 -5.39 -47.56 35.74
CA PRO A 60 -5.67 -47.34 37.17
C PRO A 60 -7.19 -47.27 37.41
N SER A 61 -7.86 -48.39 37.10
CA SER A 61 -9.27 -48.63 37.35
C SER A 61 -9.51 -49.07 38.79
N SER A 62 -10.75 -49.01 39.26
CA SER A 62 -11.12 -49.44 40.62
C SER A 62 -10.70 -50.89 40.94
N GLY A 63 -10.65 -51.78 39.94
CA GLY A 63 -10.16 -53.15 40.12
C GLY A 63 -8.64 -53.26 40.24
N ASN A 64 -7.90 -52.32 39.64
CA ASN A 64 -6.45 -52.37 39.54
C ASN A 64 -5.73 -51.47 40.55
N VAL A 65 -6.43 -50.60 41.28
CA VAL A 65 -5.87 -49.86 42.42
C VAL A 65 -6.07 -50.63 43.74
N TRP A 66 -5.33 -50.28 44.79
CA TRP A 66 -5.48 -50.87 46.11
C TRP A 66 -6.83 -50.49 46.73
N ASP A 67 -7.61 -51.49 47.13
CA ASP A 67 -8.94 -51.38 47.76
C ASP A 67 -9.95 -50.45 47.03
N GLY A 68 -9.74 -50.23 45.74
CA GLY A 68 -10.59 -49.34 44.93
C GLY A 68 -10.40 -47.85 45.22
N TYR A 69 -9.36 -47.46 45.95
CA TYR A 69 -9.11 -46.06 46.30
C TYR A 69 -8.53 -45.26 45.13
N ASN A 70 -9.15 -44.11 44.91
CA ASN A 70 -8.77 -43.04 43.99
C ASN A 70 -8.36 -43.50 42.58
N PRO A 71 -9.19 -44.31 41.88
CA PRO A 71 -8.95 -44.62 40.47
C PRO A 71 -9.07 -43.36 39.63
N TYR A 72 -8.31 -43.29 38.53
CA TYR A 72 -8.25 -42.10 37.69
C TYR A 72 -8.22 -42.40 36.19
N ASN A 73 -8.49 -43.64 35.79
CA ASN A 73 -8.60 -44.00 34.37
C ASN A 73 -9.79 -43.31 33.66
N THR A 74 -10.82 -42.91 34.39
CA THR A 74 -12.05 -42.32 33.82
C THR A 74 -12.04 -40.79 33.78
N ILE A 75 -11.09 -40.12 34.43
CA ILE A 75 -10.98 -38.65 34.38
C ILE A 75 -10.11 -38.21 33.19
N ALA A 76 -10.22 -36.94 32.80
CA ALA A 76 -9.39 -36.38 31.75
C ALA A 76 -7.91 -36.35 32.16
N GLY A 77 -7.00 -36.37 31.19
CA GLY A 77 -5.57 -36.19 31.43
C GLY A 77 -5.29 -34.86 32.13
N PHE A 78 -4.21 -34.76 32.90
CA PHE A 78 -3.93 -33.58 33.73
C PHE A 78 -3.79 -32.29 32.90
N LEU A 79 -3.14 -32.36 31.73
CA LEU A 79 -2.97 -31.21 30.85
C LEU A 79 -4.27 -30.79 30.14
N ASN A 80 -5.33 -31.62 30.19
CA ASN A 80 -6.63 -31.27 29.61
C ASN A 80 -7.26 -30.08 30.36
N GLY A 81 -6.94 -29.90 31.64
CA GLY A 81 -7.39 -28.77 32.45
C GLY A 81 -6.68 -27.44 32.16
N PHE A 82 -5.67 -27.43 31.28
CA PHE A 82 -4.89 -26.23 30.93
C PHE A 82 -5.37 -25.68 29.59
N THR A 83 -5.29 -24.36 29.41
CA THR A 83 -5.49 -23.70 28.11
C THR A 83 -4.34 -24.01 27.13
N ALA A 84 -4.52 -23.70 25.85
CA ALA A 84 -3.46 -23.89 24.85
C ALA A 84 -2.20 -23.07 25.18
N ASN A 85 -2.36 -21.83 25.66
CA ASN A 85 -1.26 -20.94 26.03
C ASN A 85 -0.50 -21.47 27.25
N GLU A 86 -1.21 -21.92 28.29
CA GLU A 86 -0.56 -22.50 29.46
C GLU A 86 0.19 -23.79 29.10
N ARG A 87 -0.38 -24.66 28.25
CA ARG A 87 0.34 -25.85 27.76
C ARG A 87 1.59 -25.50 26.94
N ALA A 88 1.58 -24.38 26.21
CA ALA A 88 2.73 -23.89 25.45
C ALA A 88 3.82 -23.30 26.35
N ALA A 89 3.44 -22.72 27.50
CA ALA A 89 4.36 -22.19 28.51
C ALA A 89 5.15 -23.28 29.26
N LEU A 90 4.60 -24.51 29.38
CA LEU A 90 5.26 -25.65 30.02
C LEU A 90 6.39 -26.22 29.15
N LEU A 91 7.61 -26.20 29.67
CA LEU A 91 8.79 -26.76 28.99
C LEU A 91 8.79 -28.28 28.99
N ALA A 92 9.01 -28.87 27.82
CA ALA A 92 9.34 -30.29 27.70
C ALA A 92 10.72 -30.53 28.33
N THR A 93 10.73 -31.08 29.54
CA THR A 93 11.93 -31.22 30.36
C THR A 93 12.44 -32.66 30.29
N THR A 94 13.71 -32.83 29.94
CA THR A 94 14.38 -34.12 30.14
C THR A 94 14.65 -34.29 31.63
N ILE A 95 13.96 -35.23 32.27
CA ILE A 95 14.12 -35.54 33.70
C ILE A 95 14.82 -36.89 33.88
N THR A 96 15.60 -37.01 34.95
CA THR A 96 16.24 -38.26 35.37
C THR A 96 15.36 -38.97 36.42
N VAL A 97 15.24 -40.29 36.28
CA VAL A 97 14.51 -41.17 37.20
C VAL A 97 15.29 -42.43 37.52
N GLY A 98 15.08 -42.97 38.72
CA GLY A 98 15.77 -44.17 39.21
C GLY A 98 15.06 -45.46 38.80
N LYS A 99 15.85 -46.51 38.54
CA LYS A 99 15.37 -47.87 38.25
C LYS A 99 15.57 -48.78 39.44
N SER A 100 14.64 -49.71 39.64
CA SER A 100 14.85 -50.80 40.58
C SER A 100 15.92 -51.77 40.09
N SER A 101 16.50 -52.56 40.99
CA SER A 101 17.38 -53.68 40.64
C SER A 101 16.69 -54.71 39.73
N THR A 102 15.36 -54.85 39.83
CA THR A 102 14.54 -55.67 38.93
C THR A 102 14.59 -55.17 37.48
N ASP A 103 14.83 -53.87 37.27
CA ASP A 103 14.95 -53.20 35.96
C ASP A 103 16.42 -52.92 35.57
N GLY A 104 17.35 -53.68 36.15
CA GLY A 104 18.79 -53.55 35.91
C GLY A 104 19.49 -52.41 36.66
N GLY A 105 18.79 -51.73 37.58
CA GLY A 105 19.36 -50.68 38.43
C GLY A 105 19.82 -49.42 37.68
N GLY A 106 20.41 -48.47 38.42
CA GLY A 106 20.85 -47.17 37.89
C GLY A 106 19.71 -46.21 37.56
N THR A 107 19.95 -45.28 36.64
CA THR A 107 18.99 -44.26 36.23
C THR A 107 18.59 -44.40 34.76
N GLU A 108 17.49 -43.75 34.39
CA GLU A 108 17.04 -43.52 33.02
C GLU A 108 16.43 -42.13 32.89
N THR A 109 16.08 -41.72 31.66
CA THR A 109 15.53 -40.40 31.39
C THR A 109 14.22 -40.47 30.61
N CYS A 110 13.31 -39.54 30.87
CA CYS A 110 12.13 -39.29 30.06
C CYS A 110 11.94 -37.78 29.84
N VAL A 111 11.08 -37.42 28.88
CA VAL A 111 10.75 -36.02 28.58
C VAL A 111 9.30 -35.78 29.00
N ASP A 112 9.12 -34.94 30.02
CA ASP A 112 7.83 -34.64 30.61
C ASP A 112 7.66 -33.11 30.78
N LYS A 113 6.43 -32.62 30.64
CA LYS A 113 6.05 -31.23 30.97
C LYS A 113 5.71 -31.07 32.44
N VAL A 114 5.06 -32.08 33.01
CA VAL A 114 4.66 -32.12 34.42
C VAL A 114 5.13 -33.44 35.04
N PHE A 115 5.76 -33.36 36.21
CA PHE A 115 6.38 -34.51 36.87
C PHE A 115 6.37 -34.38 38.40
N PRO A 116 6.25 -35.49 39.16
CA PRO A 116 6.53 -35.46 40.59
C PRO A 116 8.00 -35.15 40.86
N LEU A 117 8.30 -34.55 42.00
CA LEU A 117 9.69 -34.30 42.41
C LEU A 117 10.42 -35.61 42.73
N SER A 118 11.74 -35.56 42.69
CA SER A 118 12.61 -36.66 43.12
C SER A 118 13.08 -36.50 44.56
N CYS A 119 13.60 -37.58 45.15
CA CYS A 119 14.28 -37.59 46.44
C CYS A 119 15.38 -36.53 46.50
N THR A 120 16.22 -36.45 45.46
CA THR A 120 17.34 -35.50 45.40
C THR A 120 16.85 -34.06 45.39
N GLU A 121 15.84 -33.74 44.58
CA GLU A 121 15.26 -32.39 44.49
C GLU A 121 14.63 -31.95 45.82
N VAL A 122 14.01 -32.87 46.56
CA VAL A 122 13.43 -32.59 47.89
C VAL A 122 14.42 -32.68 49.05
N ASN A 123 15.73 -32.75 48.77
CA ASN A 123 16.79 -32.83 49.79
C ASN A 123 16.68 -34.09 50.68
N LEU A 124 16.39 -35.24 50.07
CA LEU A 124 16.39 -36.56 50.69
C LEU A 124 17.40 -37.48 49.99
N SER A 125 18.02 -38.38 50.75
CA SER A 125 18.90 -39.41 50.20
C SER A 125 18.07 -40.59 49.70
N GLY A 126 17.67 -40.53 48.43
CA GLY A 126 17.04 -41.64 47.72
C GLY A 126 18.05 -42.72 47.32
N ASP A 127 17.58 -43.75 46.62
CA ASP A 127 18.46 -44.82 46.12
C ASP A 127 19.30 -44.40 44.91
N HIS A 128 18.88 -43.33 44.22
CA HIS A 128 19.53 -42.76 43.04
C HIS A 128 19.60 -41.23 43.15
N VAL A 129 20.57 -40.63 42.47
CA VAL A 129 20.69 -39.17 42.35
C VAL A 129 19.97 -38.72 41.09
N CYS A 130 18.80 -38.11 41.26
CA CYS A 130 17.90 -37.72 40.17
C CYS A 130 17.67 -36.21 40.21
N GLY A 131 18.27 -35.42 39.33
CA GLY A 131 18.14 -33.96 39.37
C GLY A 131 19.02 -33.29 40.42
N SER A 132 18.60 -32.13 40.93
CA SER A 132 19.39 -31.32 41.87
C SER A 132 18.50 -30.73 42.95
N LYS A 133 19.04 -30.59 44.18
CA LYS A 133 18.31 -30.03 45.32
C LYS A 133 17.70 -28.68 44.97
N LEU A 134 16.39 -28.54 45.20
CA LEU A 134 15.70 -27.26 45.09
C LEU A 134 15.84 -26.48 46.40
N ALA A 135 16.11 -25.18 46.29
CA ALA A 135 16.40 -24.30 47.43
C ALA A 135 15.29 -24.27 48.49
N ILE A 136 14.04 -24.51 48.08
CA ILE A 136 12.86 -24.53 48.97
C ILE A 136 12.91 -25.66 50.00
N PHE A 137 13.67 -26.74 49.77
CA PHE A 137 13.71 -27.89 50.67
C PHE A 137 14.95 -27.88 51.57
N SER A 138 14.87 -27.20 52.71
CA SER A 138 15.94 -27.12 53.71
C SER A 138 15.99 -28.34 54.64
N ASP A 139 14.83 -28.80 55.09
CA ASP A 139 14.64 -29.76 56.18
C ASP A 139 13.31 -30.54 56.06
N ASN A 140 12.98 -31.35 57.07
CA ASN A 140 11.73 -32.10 57.11
C ASN A 140 10.49 -31.20 57.02
N SER A 141 10.45 -30.07 57.75
CA SER A 141 9.30 -29.17 57.77
C SER A 141 9.03 -28.56 56.40
N SER A 142 10.07 -28.20 55.65
CA SER A 142 9.96 -27.66 54.29
C SER A 142 9.36 -28.63 53.26
N ARG A 143 9.36 -29.94 53.57
CA ARG A 143 8.79 -30.99 52.72
C ARG A 143 7.32 -31.28 53.01
N ILE A 144 6.83 -30.94 54.21
CA ILE A 144 5.45 -31.24 54.60
C ILE A 144 4.49 -30.64 53.57
N ALA A 145 3.56 -31.46 53.10
CA ALA A 145 2.50 -31.05 52.19
C ALA A 145 1.14 -31.37 52.79
N THR A 146 0.16 -30.49 52.57
CA THR A 146 -1.19 -30.63 53.10
C THR A 146 -2.20 -30.92 52.01
N VAL A 147 -3.23 -31.71 52.29
CA VAL A 147 -4.30 -32.02 51.32
C VAL A 147 -5.10 -30.76 51.00
N SER A 148 -5.24 -30.42 49.71
CA SER A 148 -6.11 -29.30 49.31
C SER A 148 -7.58 -29.65 49.53
N ALA A 149 -8.43 -28.65 49.69
CA ALA A 149 -9.88 -28.86 49.82
C ALA A 149 -10.45 -29.66 48.64
N SER A 150 -9.98 -29.37 47.42
CA SER A 150 -10.38 -30.11 46.21
C SER A 150 -9.87 -31.55 46.20
N ALA A 151 -8.67 -31.82 46.71
CA ALA A 151 -8.14 -33.17 46.78
C ALA A 151 -8.94 -34.04 47.76
N ALA A 152 -9.27 -33.51 48.94
CA ALA A 152 -10.11 -34.20 49.93
C ALA A 152 -11.53 -34.45 49.39
N ALA A 153 -12.16 -33.44 48.80
CA ALA A 153 -13.52 -33.56 48.27
C ALA A 153 -13.66 -34.54 47.10
N ASN A 154 -12.58 -34.76 46.32
CA ASN A 154 -12.56 -35.68 45.18
C ASN A 154 -11.95 -37.05 45.53
N SER A 155 -11.68 -37.33 46.81
CA SER A 155 -11.15 -38.61 47.25
C SER A 155 -12.26 -39.53 47.73
N ASN A 156 -12.13 -40.82 47.46
CA ASN A 156 -12.92 -41.87 48.13
C ASN A 156 -12.14 -42.54 49.28
N TYR A 157 -11.00 -41.98 49.67
CA TYR A 157 -10.26 -42.31 50.89
C TYR A 157 -10.55 -41.25 51.95
N ASP A 158 -10.63 -41.65 53.22
CA ASP A 158 -10.94 -40.76 54.33
C ASP A 158 -9.74 -39.84 54.65
N VAL A 159 -9.83 -38.57 54.27
CA VAL A 159 -8.77 -37.58 54.45
C VAL A 159 -9.37 -36.17 54.57
N ASP A 160 -8.81 -35.36 55.47
CA ASP A 160 -9.29 -34.00 55.74
C ASP A 160 -8.52 -32.96 54.92
N ALA A 161 -9.23 -31.88 54.53
CA ALA A 161 -8.57 -30.71 53.97
C ALA A 161 -7.59 -30.09 54.99
N ASN A 162 -6.44 -29.61 54.50
CA ASN A 162 -5.32 -29.08 55.28
C ASN A 162 -4.58 -30.09 56.17
N GLN A 163 -4.92 -31.38 56.11
CA GLN A 163 -4.19 -32.43 56.81
C GLN A 163 -2.81 -32.65 56.18
N ALA A 164 -1.75 -32.69 57.00
CA ALA A 164 -0.42 -33.09 56.54
C ALA A 164 -0.45 -34.55 56.08
N TRP A 165 -0.02 -34.79 54.84
CA TRP A 165 -0.25 -36.07 54.19
C TRP A 165 0.93 -36.52 53.31
N TYR A 166 0.82 -37.75 52.85
CA TYR A 166 1.83 -38.53 52.18
C TYR A 166 1.80 -38.13 50.70
N TYR A 167 2.95 -37.98 50.04
CA TYR A 167 2.95 -37.71 48.59
C TYR A 167 4.07 -38.42 47.84
N TRP A 168 3.76 -38.85 46.62
CA TRP A 168 4.68 -39.57 45.76
C TRP A 168 5.88 -38.73 45.33
N LEU A 169 7.04 -39.37 45.29
CA LEU A 169 8.20 -38.94 44.53
C LEU A 169 8.31 -39.82 43.28
N ARG A 170 9.00 -39.35 42.25
CA ARG A 170 9.18 -40.12 41.01
C ARG A 170 10.23 -41.25 41.11
N ASP A 171 10.87 -41.43 42.26
CA ASP A 171 11.92 -42.43 42.44
C ASP A 171 11.36 -43.82 42.77
N ALA A 172 11.89 -44.84 42.10
CA ALA A 172 11.68 -46.23 42.48
C ALA A 172 12.45 -46.57 43.78
N TYR A 173 11.88 -47.40 44.65
CA TYR A 173 12.67 -48.05 45.70
C TYR A 173 13.56 -49.13 45.05
N ALA A 174 14.88 -48.97 45.14
CA ALA A 174 15.81 -49.77 44.34
C ALA A 174 15.75 -51.30 44.59
N TRP A 175 15.26 -51.72 45.75
CA TRP A 175 15.20 -53.12 46.17
C TRP A 175 13.82 -53.79 45.99
N SER A 176 12.90 -53.12 45.29
CA SER A 176 11.53 -53.62 45.08
C SER A 176 11.10 -53.38 43.63
N ALA A 177 10.25 -54.25 43.08
CA ALA A 177 9.64 -54.05 41.76
C ALA A 177 8.29 -53.30 41.82
N ARG A 178 7.78 -53.09 43.05
CA ARG A 178 6.43 -52.58 43.32
C ARG A 178 6.38 -51.32 44.18
N ASP A 179 7.45 -50.99 44.91
CA ASP A 179 7.42 -49.89 45.87
C ASP A 179 8.06 -48.63 45.28
N ALA A 180 7.33 -47.51 45.29
CA ALA A 180 7.82 -46.19 44.91
C ALA A 180 8.15 -45.37 46.17
N ARG A 181 9.05 -44.39 46.04
CA ARG A 181 9.43 -43.49 47.14
C ARG A 181 8.35 -42.42 47.34
N TYR A 182 8.16 -42.04 48.59
CA TYR A 182 7.24 -40.98 48.96
C TYR A 182 7.73 -40.25 50.21
N VAL A 183 7.18 -39.06 50.44
CA VAL A 183 7.41 -38.27 51.65
C VAL A 183 6.24 -38.47 52.61
N VAL A 184 6.51 -38.87 53.86
CA VAL A 184 5.49 -39.01 54.92
C VAL A 184 5.06 -37.64 55.48
N SER A 185 3.99 -37.61 56.27
CA SER A 185 3.42 -36.38 56.87
C SER A 185 4.38 -35.60 57.80
N ASP A 186 5.47 -36.21 58.27
CA ASP A 186 6.54 -35.55 59.04
C ASP A 186 7.72 -35.06 58.18
N GLY A 187 7.67 -35.25 56.86
CA GLY A 187 8.71 -34.86 55.92
C GLY A 187 9.84 -35.87 55.70
N ALA A 188 9.82 -37.05 56.33
CA ALA A 188 10.81 -38.10 56.10
C ALA A 188 10.57 -38.92 54.82
N LEU A 189 11.59 -39.68 54.39
CA LEU A 189 11.52 -40.59 53.24
C LEU A 189 10.96 -41.96 53.65
N ARG A 190 10.00 -42.50 52.89
CA ARG A 190 9.53 -43.88 52.99
C ARG A 190 9.28 -44.47 51.60
N TRP A 191 8.78 -45.71 51.55
CA TRP A 191 8.40 -46.40 50.33
C TRP A 191 7.03 -47.06 50.51
N GLY A 192 6.24 -47.09 49.46
CA GLY A 192 4.86 -47.58 49.47
C GLY A 192 4.52 -48.27 48.16
N ARG A 193 3.50 -49.14 48.18
CA ARG A 193 3.08 -49.92 47.01
C ARG A 193 2.60 -48.98 45.91
N ALA A 194 3.05 -49.19 44.69
CA ALA A 194 2.72 -48.33 43.56
C ALA A 194 1.19 -48.24 43.32
N CYS A 195 0.44 -49.31 43.62
CA CYS A 195 -1.02 -49.34 43.47
C CYS A 195 -1.82 -48.66 44.59
N SER A 196 -1.16 -48.12 45.62
CA SER A 196 -1.83 -47.45 46.74
C SER A 196 -2.41 -46.10 46.33
N GLY A 197 -3.73 -46.00 46.33
CA GLY A 197 -4.46 -44.79 45.92
C GLY A 197 -4.55 -43.70 46.98
N ASP A 198 -4.13 -43.96 48.22
CA ASP A 198 -4.20 -43.06 49.37
C ASP A 198 -3.04 -42.05 49.45
N PHE A 199 -2.12 -42.06 48.48
CA PHE A 199 -0.99 -41.13 48.42
C PHE A 199 -1.30 -39.90 47.57
N GLY A 200 -0.75 -38.76 47.97
CA GLY A 200 -0.92 -37.48 47.32
C GLY A 200 -0.01 -37.26 46.10
N LEU A 201 -0.47 -36.40 45.21
CA LEU A 201 0.30 -35.83 44.11
C LEU A 201 0.67 -34.37 44.42
N ARG A 202 1.97 -34.09 44.35
CA ARG A 202 2.55 -32.74 44.40
C ARG A 202 3.45 -32.55 43.17
N PRO A 203 2.90 -32.07 42.03
CA PRO A 203 3.63 -32.02 40.79
C PRO A 203 4.49 -30.75 40.68
N ALA A 204 5.50 -30.83 39.83
CA ALA A 204 6.34 -29.72 39.40
C ALA A 204 6.35 -29.63 37.87
N CYS A 205 6.69 -28.45 37.36
CA CYS A 205 6.94 -28.20 35.95
C CYS A 205 8.02 -27.12 35.83
N ASN A 206 8.63 -27.02 34.65
CA ASN A 206 9.53 -25.92 34.31
C ASN A 206 8.83 -24.99 33.33
N LEU A 207 8.99 -23.69 33.55
CA LEU A 207 8.47 -22.62 32.69
C LEU A 207 9.63 -21.98 31.91
N SER A 208 9.34 -21.43 30.73
CA SER A 208 10.33 -20.65 29.98
C SER A 208 10.76 -19.41 30.77
N SER A 209 12.06 -19.08 30.72
CA SER A 209 12.60 -17.83 31.27
C SER A 209 12.11 -16.58 30.54
N ASP A 210 11.56 -16.76 29.34
CA ASP A 210 11.05 -15.66 28.51
C ASP A 210 9.60 -15.28 28.87
N LEU A 211 8.96 -16.04 29.76
CA LEU A 211 7.62 -15.70 30.25
C LEU A 211 7.71 -14.53 31.23
N LEU A 212 7.00 -13.46 30.90
CA LEU A 212 6.76 -12.38 31.84
C LEU A 212 5.78 -12.87 32.91
N VAL A 213 6.07 -12.55 34.16
CA VAL A 213 5.22 -12.83 35.32
C VAL A 213 4.86 -11.52 35.98
N SER A 214 3.67 -11.45 36.58
CA SER A 214 3.23 -10.26 37.30
C SER A 214 4.20 -9.89 38.43
N ASP A 215 4.33 -8.60 38.73
CA ASP A 215 5.13 -8.13 39.88
C ASP A 215 4.40 -8.34 41.22
N THR A 216 3.08 -8.49 41.17
CA THR A 216 2.22 -8.71 42.33
C THR A 216 1.44 -10.01 42.17
N THR A 217 1.13 -10.64 43.28
CA THR A 217 0.25 -11.81 43.30
C THR A 217 -1.22 -11.41 43.11
N ASP A 218 -2.03 -12.33 42.60
CA ASP A 218 -3.49 -12.25 42.61
C ASP A 218 -4.06 -12.44 44.03
N SER A 219 -5.40 -12.50 44.14
CA SER A 219 -6.12 -12.70 45.41
C SER A 219 -5.79 -14.03 46.10
N ASP A 220 -5.30 -15.01 45.35
CA ASP A 220 -4.93 -16.34 45.83
C ASP A 220 -3.43 -16.42 46.17
N GLY A 221 -2.69 -15.31 46.06
CA GLY A 221 -1.26 -15.27 46.31
C GLY A 221 -0.41 -15.83 45.16
N CYS A 222 -0.99 -16.01 43.97
CA CYS A 222 -0.30 -16.54 42.80
C CYS A 222 0.19 -15.43 41.87
N TYR A 223 1.41 -15.56 41.34
CA TYR A 223 1.86 -14.72 40.23
C TYR A 223 1.20 -15.19 38.93
N THR A 224 0.75 -14.25 38.10
CA THR A 224 0.11 -14.55 36.83
C THR A 224 1.09 -14.42 35.68
N ILE A 225 0.94 -15.24 34.65
CA ILE A 225 1.71 -15.12 33.41
C ILE A 225 1.16 -13.92 32.64
N VAL A 226 2.03 -13.00 32.26
CA VAL A 226 1.72 -11.86 31.40
C VAL A 226 2.02 -12.26 29.96
N TYR A 227 0.97 -12.40 29.17
CA TYR A 227 1.09 -12.70 27.75
C TYR A 227 1.25 -11.40 26.95
N ASN A 228 2.20 -11.40 26.02
CA ASN A 228 2.42 -10.28 25.09
C ASN A 228 1.15 -10.03 24.26
N GLN A 229 0.72 -8.77 24.20
CA GLN A 229 -0.43 -8.28 23.47
C GLN A 229 0.03 -7.55 22.21
N PRO A 230 -0.67 -7.71 21.07
CA PRO A 230 -0.30 -7.00 19.86
C PRO A 230 -0.50 -5.48 20.01
N PRO A 231 0.28 -4.66 19.29
CA PRO A 231 0.05 -3.23 19.22
C PRO A 231 -1.34 -2.88 18.66
N THR A 232 -1.80 -1.66 18.96
CA THR A 232 -2.97 -1.08 18.28
C THR A 232 -2.68 -0.83 16.81
N ALA A 233 -3.71 -0.94 15.96
CA ALA A 233 -3.58 -0.58 14.54
C ALA A 233 -3.29 0.93 14.40
N PRO A 234 -2.49 1.35 13.40
CA PRO A 234 -2.25 2.77 13.15
C PRO A 234 -3.57 3.52 12.95
N GLY A 235 -3.83 4.58 13.72
CA GLY A 235 -5.15 5.24 13.71
C GLY A 235 -5.57 5.82 12.34
N THR A 236 -4.60 6.14 11.48
CA THR A 236 -4.83 6.65 10.13
C THR A 236 -3.73 6.20 9.17
N ILE A 237 -4.04 6.21 7.87
CA ILE A 237 -3.05 6.24 6.79
C ILE A 237 -3.45 7.36 5.82
N THR A 238 -2.49 8.24 5.51
CA THR A 238 -2.68 9.40 4.66
C THR A 238 -1.91 9.18 3.37
N VAL A 239 -2.66 9.17 2.26
CA VAL A 239 -2.15 9.05 0.89
C VAL A 239 -2.68 10.25 0.12
N PRO A 240 -1.81 11.06 -0.53
CA PRO A 240 -2.24 12.17 -1.38
C PRO A 240 -3.28 11.75 -2.41
N SER A 241 -4.19 12.68 -2.77
CA SER A 241 -5.23 12.42 -3.76
C SER A 241 -4.69 12.39 -5.19
N GLU A 242 -3.72 13.25 -5.48
CA GLU A 242 -2.99 13.28 -6.73
C GLU A 242 -1.83 12.29 -6.66
N VAL A 243 -1.77 11.39 -7.65
CA VAL A 243 -0.72 10.40 -7.78
C VAL A 243 -0.31 10.38 -9.25
N ILE A 244 0.95 10.68 -9.51
CA ILE A 244 1.48 10.86 -10.88
C ILE A 244 2.47 9.72 -11.17
N GLY A 245 2.30 9.05 -12.31
CA GLY A 245 3.21 8.02 -12.77
C GLY A 245 4.60 8.60 -13.06
N GLY A 246 5.65 7.97 -12.54
CA GLY A 246 7.04 8.43 -12.67
C GLY A 246 7.52 9.38 -11.56
N GLU A 247 6.64 9.82 -10.67
CA GLU A 247 6.97 10.72 -9.57
C GLU A 247 7.00 10.00 -8.20
N ASN A 248 7.47 10.70 -7.18
CA ASN A 248 7.50 10.20 -5.80
C ASN A 248 6.22 10.59 -5.04
N LEU A 249 5.65 9.64 -4.29
CA LEU A 249 4.47 9.82 -3.45
C LEU A 249 4.85 9.70 -1.97
N SER A 250 4.62 10.76 -1.19
CA SER A 250 4.85 10.72 0.26
C SER A 250 3.63 10.23 1.01
N ILE A 251 3.77 9.13 1.75
CA ILE A 251 2.73 8.47 2.52
C ILE A 251 3.08 8.60 4.01
N SER A 252 2.07 8.80 4.86
CA SER A 252 2.27 8.84 6.32
C SER A 252 1.16 8.10 7.05
N TRP A 253 1.40 7.71 8.30
CA TRP A 253 0.41 7.03 9.13
C TRP A 253 0.45 7.46 10.60
N GLY A 254 -0.66 7.22 11.27
CA GLY A 254 -0.85 7.53 12.69
C GLY A 254 0.02 6.67 13.60
N GLN A 255 0.23 7.14 14.82
CA GLN A 255 0.94 6.40 15.85
C GLN A 255 0.10 5.22 16.37
N SER A 256 0.75 4.09 16.59
CA SER A 256 0.24 2.97 17.38
C SER A 256 0.75 3.04 18.82
N THR A 257 0.07 2.31 19.70
CA THR A 257 0.45 2.09 21.10
C THR A 257 0.51 0.59 21.35
N ASP A 258 1.43 0.16 22.19
CA ASP A 258 1.52 -1.23 22.62
C ASP A 258 1.19 -1.32 24.12
N PRO A 259 0.25 -2.19 24.55
CA PRO A 259 -0.11 -2.35 25.96
C PRO A 259 1.08 -2.73 26.86
N ASP A 260 2.06 -3.46 26.33
CA ASP A 260 3.26 -3.92 27.02
C ASP A 260 4.44 -2.94 26.87
N GLY A 261 4.23 -1.83 26.16
CA GLY A 261 5.20 -0.74 26.00
C GLY A 261 6.39 -1.10 25.10
N ASN A 262 6.28 -2.16 24.28
CA ASN A 262 7.38 -2.73 23.50
C ASN A 262 7.19 -2.60 21.97
N LEU A 263 6.41 -1.60 21.51
CA LEU A 263 6.21 -1.26 20.09
C LEU A 263 7.55 -1.11 19.35
N ALA A 264 7.76 -1.89 18.29
CA ALA A 264 9.01 -1.91 17.53
C ALA A 264 8.94 -1.09 16.23
N GLY A 265 7.82 -1.12 15.51
CA GLY A 265 7.69 -0.36 14.27
C GLY A 265 6.44 -0.68 13.47
N TYR A 266 6.51 -0.41 12.16
CA TYR A 266 5.42 -0.54 11.21
C TYR A 266 5.86 -1.31 9.96
N LYS A 267 4.91 -2.02 9.35
CA LYS A 267 5.03 -2.64 8.02
C LYS A 267 4.02 -1.99 7.08
N LEU A 268 4.52 -1.40 6.00
CA LEU A 268 3.70 -0.80 4.95
C LEU A 268 3.69 -1.73 3.74
N GLU A 269 2.49 -1.97 3.23
CA GLU A 269 2.26 -2.72 2.00
C GLU A 269 1.55 -1.88 0.97
N ARG A 270 1.90 -2.10 -0.29
CA ARG A 270 1.28 -1.50 -1.46
C ARG A 270 0.61 -2.57 -2.30
N LYS A 271 -0.58 -2.26 -2.81
CA LYS A 271 -1.21 -2.94 -3.92
C LYS A 271 -1.21 -2.01 -5.12
N VAL A 272 -0.76 -2.52 -6.25
CA VAL A 272 -0.81 -1.85 -7.56
C VAL A 272 -1.91 -2.52 -8.36
N ASP A 273 -2.78 -1.72 -8.97
CA ASP A 273 -3.89 -2.20 -9.80
C ASP A 273 -4.72 -3.29 -9.08
N ASP A 274 -5.07 -4.37 -9.79
CA ASP A 274 -5.76 -5.53 -9.24
C ASP A 274 -4.82 -6.57 -8.59
N GLY A 275 -3.51 -6.28 -8.55
CA GLY A 275 -2.47 -7.19 -8.09
C GLY A 275 -2.49 -7.54 -6.59
N THR A 276 -1.40 -8.14 -6.12
CA THR A 276 -1.24 -8.56 -4.71
C THR A 276 -0.58 -7.48 -3.87
N TRP A 277 -0.86 -7.49 -2.56
CA TRP A 277 -0.15 -6.67 -1.59
C TRP A 277 1.32 -7.08 -1.48
N ALA A 278 2.23 -6.11 -1.58
CA ALA A 278 3.67 -6.29 -1.41
C ALA A 278 4.20 -5.35 -0.33
N GLN A 279 5.02 -5.86 0.60
CA GLN A 279 5.67 -5.03 1.60
C GLN A 279 6.74 -4.15 0.95
N ILE A 280 6.59 -2.84 1.12
CA ILE A 280 7.51 -1.83 0.56
C ILE A 280 8.31 -1.13 1.66
N TYR A 281 7.91 -1.26 2.92
CA TYR A 281 8.65 -0.69 4.05
C TYR A 281 8.46 -1.48 5.35
N SER A 282 9.52 -1.56 6.15
CA SER A 282 9.50 -2.02 7.53
C SER A 282 10.48 -1.21 8.39
N GLY A 283 10.00 -0.62 9.47
CA GLY A 283 10.83 0.19 10.39
C GLY A 283 10.01 1.09 11.31
N SER A 284 10.66 1.94 12.09
CA SER A 284 10.03 2.79 13.11
C SER A 284 9.53 4.16 12.62
N SER A 285 9.94 4.61 11.43
CA SER A 285 9.39 5.82 10.79
C SER A 285 7.88 5.70 10.61
N ARG A 286 7.21 6.86 10.57
CA ARG A 286 5.76 7.00 10.32
C ARG A 286 5.44 7.60 8.96
N SER A 287 6.44 7.63 8.08
CA SER A 287 6.30 8.06 6.70
C SER A 287 7.22 7.24 5.80
N TYR A 288 6.83 7.15 4.54
CA TYR A 288 7.57 6.50 3.48
C TYR A 288 7.36 7.25 2.16
N THR A 289 8.43 7.42 1.39
CA THR A 289 8.36 7.97 0.04
C THR A 289 8.42 6.83 -0.94
N ASP A 290 7.32 6.63 -1.66
CA ASP A 290 7.20 5.59 -2.67
C ASP A 290 7.44 6.13 -4.08
N SER A 291 8.15 5.39 -4.92
CA SER A 291 8.36 5.76 -6.32
C SER A 291 7.27 5.12 -7.18
N ILE A 292 6.37 5.95 -7.70
CA ILE A 292 5.23 5.50 -8.50
C ILE A 292 5.72 5.20 -9.91
N THR A 293 5.56 3.97 -10.36
CA THR A 293 6.01 3.60 -11.70
C THR A 293 5.01 4.09 -12.73
N TYR A 294 5.54 4.70 -13.80
CA TYR A 294 4.71 5.09 -14.95
C TYR A 294 4.03 3.86 -15.57
N GLY A 295 2.75 4.00 -15.88
CA GLY A 295 1.90 2.96 -16.46
C GLY A 295 1.01 2.23 -15.46
N TRP A 296 1.22 2.37 -14.14
CA TRP A 296 0.25 1.89 -13.15
C TRP A 296 -1.07 2.63 -13.31
N THR A 297 -2.19 1.97 -13.10
CA THR A 297 -3.53 2.61 -13.19
C THR A 297 -4.04 3.05 -11.83
N SER A 298 -3.68 2.33 -10.77
CA SER A 298 -4.05 2.67 -9.40
C SER A 298 -3.06 2.12 -8.37
N VAL A 299 -3.05 2.76 -7.20
CA VAL A 299 -2.33 2.30 -6.02
C VAL A 299 -3.22 2.34 -4.78
N GLN A 300 -2.99 1.39 -3.87
CA GLN A 300 -3.61 1.35 -2.55
C GLN A 300 -2.55 0.94 -1.53
N TYR A 301 -2.65 1.45 -0.31
CA TYR A 301 -1.69 1.18 0.75
C TYR A 301 -2.38 0.63 1.99
N ARG A 302 -1.69 -0.20 2.75
CA ARG A 302 -2.12 -0.61 4.08
C ARG A 302 -0.92 -0.73 5.01
N VAL A 303 -1.13 -0.38 6.27
CA VAL A 303 -0.07 -0.35 7.28
C VAL A 303 -0.52 -1.04 8.55
N LYS A 304 0.38 -1.80 9.18
CA LYS A 304 0.20 -2.40 10.51
C LYS A 304 1.41 -2.14 11.39
N ALA A 305 1.23 -2.16 12.69
CA ALA A 305 2.30 -2.08 13.68
C ALA A 305 2.77 -3.48 14.11
N TYR A 306 3.99 -3.57 14.62
CA TYR A 306 4.54 -4.78 15.23
C TYR A 306 5.39 -4.44 16.46
N ASP A 307 5.46 -5.37 17.40
CA ASP A 307 6.27 -5.26 18.62
C ASP A 307 7.60 -6.04 18.53
N THR A 308 8.40 -5.96 19.59
CA THR A 308 9.68 -6.68 19.70
C THR A 308 9.53 -8.19 19.92
N ALA A 309 8.36 -8.67 20.37
CA ALA A 309 8.02 -10.07 20.54
C ALA A 309 7.45 -10.72 19.26
N GLY A 310 7.22 -9.93 18.22
CA GLY A 310 6.72 -10.34 16.92
C GLY A 310 5.21 -10.35 16.76
N ALA A 311 4.43 -9.86 17.73
CA ALA A 311 2.99 -9.71 17.54
C ALA A 311 2.68 -8.49 16.67
N GLU A 312 1.59 -8.57 15.91
CA GLU A 312 1.23 -7.59 14.88
C GLU A 312 -0.20 -7.10 15.05
N SER A 313 -0.41 -5.81 14.77
CA SER A 313 -1.74 -5.23 14.75
C SER A 313 -2.53 -5.65 13.51
N ALA A 314 -3.84 -5.37 13.51
CA ALA A 314 -4.62 -5.32 12.28
C ALA A 314 -4.09 -4.21 11.33
N TYR A 315 -4.44 -4.30 10.05
CA TYR A 315 -4.10 -3.28 9.05
C TYR A 315 -5.07 -2.10 9.05
N THR A 316 -4.53 -0.91 8.85
CA THR A 316 -5.27 0.28 8.41
C THR A 316 -5.03 0.48 6.92
N THR A 317 -6.10 0.51 6.14
CA THR A 317 -6.04 0.52 4.65
C THR A 317 -6.53 1.85 4.10
N SER A 318 -5.82 2.38 3.10
CA SER A 318 -6.18 3.63 2.43
C SER A 318 -7.32 3.45 1.43
N ALA A 319 -7.89 4.56 0.97
CA ALA A 319 -8.64 4.56 -0.28
C ALA A 319 -7.73 4.16 -1.46
N VAL A 320 -8.33 3.65 -2.53
CA VAL A 320 -7.65 3.46 -3.82
C VAL A 320 -7.41 4.83 -4.46
N ARG A 321 -6.22 5.04 -5.01
CA ARG A 321 -5.86 6.24 -5.77
C ARG A 321 -5.61 5.87 -7.23
N THR A 322 -6.27 6.57 -8.14
CA THR A 322 -5.95 6.50 -9.56
C THR A 322 -4.61 7.16 -9.82
N VAL A 323 -3.80 6.58 -10.68
CA VAL A 323 -2.52 7.14 -11.11
C VAL A 323 -2.73 7.87 -12.44
N THR A 324 -2.41 9.15 -12.45
CA THR A 324 -2.39 9.97 -13.66
C THR A 324 -1.10 9.69 -14.42
N ASN A 325 -1.22 9.15 -15.63
CA ASN A 325 -0.09 8.84 -16.51
C ASN A 325 0.04 9.82 -17.69
N ASN A 326 -0.82 10.84 -17.76
CA ASN A 326 -0.75 11.85 -18.79
C ASN A 326 -1.33 13.15 -18.24
N ARG A 327 -0.66 14.25 -18.57
CA ARG A 327 -1.07 15.62 -18.34
C ARG A 327 -1.14 16.28 -19.72
N PRO A 328 -2.14 17.15 -19.96
CA PRO A 328 -2.26 17.82 -21.25
C PRO A 328 -1.05 18.73 -21.50
N PRO A 329 -0.69 18.96 -22.77
CA PRO A 329 0.36 19.90 -23.11
C PRO A 329 -0.05 21.34 -22.73
N VAL A 330 0.94 22.21 -22.52
CA VAL A 330 0.74 23.62 -22.16
C VAL A 330 1.22 24.52 -23.29
N ILE A 331 0.35 25.46 -23.69
CA ILE A 331 0.68 26.56 -24.61
C ILE A 331 0.92 27.82 -23.78
N SER A 332 2.02 28.52 -24.01
CA SER A 332 2.35 29.77 -23.30
C SER A 332 1.31 30.88 -23.53
N GLY A 333 1.39 31.93 -22.70
CA GLY A 333 0.49 33.08 -22.79
C GLY A 333 -0.91 32.79 -22.24
N SER A 334 -1.87 33.63 -22.63
CA SER A 334 -3.28 33.54 -22.26
C SER A 334 -4.14 33.89 -23.47
N ASP A 335 -5.43 33.56 -23.42
CA ASP A 335 -6.37 34.03 -24.42
C ASP A 335 -6.39 35.57 -24.37
N THR A 336 -6.33 36.21 -25.52
CA THR A 336 -6.19 37.66 -25.59
C THR A 336 -6.71 38.22 -26.90
N ASP A 337 -7.02 39.51 -26.89
CA ASP A 337 -7.34 40.28 -28.08
C ASP A 337 -6.07 40.97 -28.59
N LEU A 338 -5.66 40.64 -29.81
CA LEU A 338 -4.50 41.23 -30.48
C LEU A 338 -4.83 42.64 -31.01
N GLY A 339 -6.10 43.03 -31.04
CA GLY A 339 -6.58 44.34 -31.47
C GLY A 339 -6.96 44.40 -32.95
N SER A 340 -7.05 45.63 -33.48
CA SER A 340 -7.46 45.88 -34.87
C SER A 340 -6.26 46.05 -35.81
N PHE A 341 -6.31 45.37 -36.95
CA PHE A 341 -5.26 45.36 -37.98
C PHE A 341 -5.79 45.83 -39.33
N THR A 342 -4.94 46.49 -40.11
CA THR A 342 -5.30 47.01 -41.44
C THR A 342 -4.45 46.35 -42.53
N THR A 343 -3.28 46.92 -42.83
CA THR A 343 -2.41 46.49 -43.93
C THR A 343 -1.56 45.26 -43.58
N THR A 344 -1.07 45.19 -42.35
CA THR A 344 -0.20 44.09 -41.87
C THR A 344 -1.01 43.14 -40.99
N PRO A 345 -1.03 41.82 -41.27
CA PRO A 345 -1.70 40.85 -40.40
C PRO A 345 -1.02 40.75 -39.02
N PRO A 346 -1.75 40.30 -37.98
CA PRO A 346 -1.13 39.92 -36.72
C PRO A 346 -0.22 38.69 -36.86
N SER A 347 0.79 38.60 -35.99
CA SER A 347 1.51 37.36 -35.67
C SER A 347 1.52 37.12 -34.15
N TYR A 348 1.76 35.89 -33.72
CA TYR A 348 1.82 35.55 -32.30
C TYR A 348 2.88 34.49 -32.01
N GLU A 349 3.83 34.84 -31.13
CA GLU A 349 4.84 33.91 -30.63
C GLU A 349 4.32 33.10 -29.44
N TYR A 350 4.60 31.79 -29.43
CA TYR A 350 4.25 30.90 -28.35
C TYR A 350 5.21 29.71 -28.24
N THR A 351 5.25 29.08 -27.08
CA THR A 351 5.94 27.80 -26.84
C THR A 351 4.93 26.73 -26.47
N VAL A 352 5.25 25.48 -26.80
CA VAL A 352 4.49 24.30 -26.36
C VAL A 352 5.37 23.45 -25.48
N THR A 353 4.85 23.04 -24.32
CA THR A 353 5.54 22.14 -23.39
C THR A 353 4.62 20.98 -23.02
N ASP A 354 5.21 19.86 -22.60
CA ASP A 354 4.48 18.69 -22.14
C ASP A 354 5.21 18.15 -20.92
N ALA A 355 4.51 18.05 -19.78
CA ALA A 355 5.13 17.69 -18.51
C ALA A 355 5.60 16.23 -18.47
N ASP A 356 5.05 15.38 -19.34
CA ASP A 356 5.39 13.96 -19.44
C ASP A 356 6.35 13.67 -20.61
N GLY A 357 6.74 14.70 -21.36
CA GLY A 357 7.67 14.62 -22.48
C GLY A 357 7.09 13.94 -23.71
N HIS A 358 5.76 13.86 -23.83
CA HIS A 358 5.12 13.29 -25.00
C HIS A 358 5.30 14.18 -26.24
N GLN A 359 5.30 13.55 -27.41
CA GLN A 359 5.25 14.29 -28.67
C GLN A 359 3.92 15.04 -28.78
N VAL A 360 3.98 16.32 -29.16
CA VAL A 360 2.79 17.17 -29.29
C VAL A 360 2.61 17.61 -30.73
N THR A 361 1.42 17.38 -31.27
CA THR A 361 0.98 17.90 -32.57
C THR A 361 0.24 19.21 -32.36
N VAL A 362 0.62 20.24 -33.10
CA VAL A 362 -0.01 21.56 -33.06
C VAL A 362 -0.77 21.81 -34.35
N VAL A 363 -2.00 22.29 -34.21
CA VAL A 363 -2.85 22.75 -35.32
C VAL A 363 -3.17 24.22 -35.10
N GLU A 364 -2.81 25.04 -36.09
CA GLU A 364 -3.10 26.47 -36.11
C GLU A 364 -4.23 26.74 -37.10
N LYS A 365 -5.22 27.53 -36.71
CA LYS A 365 -6.34 27.91 -37.58
C LYS A 365 -6.61 29.41 -37.53
N LEU A 366 -7.04 29.94 -38.67
CA LEU A 366 -7.71 31.23 -38.82
C LEU A 366 -9.20 30.95 -39.04
N ASP A 367 -10.01 31.36 -38.07
CA ASP A 367 -11.41 30.97 -37.91
C ASP A 367 -11.55 29.44 -38.01
N THR A 368 -12.14 28.93 -39.09
CA THR A 368 -12.32 27.50 -39.34
C THR A 368 -11.23 26.91 -40.25
N THR A 369 -10.42 27.76 -40.89
CA THR A 369 -9.43 27.36 -41.90
C THR A 369 -8.11 27.00 -41.22
N THR A 370 -7.59 25.81 -41.50
CA THR A 370 -6.28 25.39 -40.96
C THR A 370 -5.17 26.11 -41.71
N LEU A 371 -4.32 26.81 -40.96
CA LEU A 371 -3.13 27.50 -41.46
C LEU A 371 -1.97 26.52 -41.58
N ARG A 372 -1.70 25.77 -40.50
CA ARG A 372 -0.55 24.87 -40.38
C ARG A 372 -0.87 23.72 -39.42
N THR A 373 -0.25 22.58 -39.66
CA THR A 373 -0.20 21.45 -38.72
C THR A 373 1.22 20.91 -38.69
N TYR A 374 1.78 20.73 -37.49
CA TYR A 374 3.15 20.29 -37.32
C TYR A 374 3.36 19.61 -35.98
N THR A 375 4.48 18.91 -35.81
CA THR A 375 4.92 18.38 -34.53
C THR A 375 5.83 19.40 -33.86
N ALA A 376 5.48 19.85 -32.66
CA ALA A 376 6.26 20.84 -31.92
C ALA A 376 7.50 20.20 -31.29
N THR A 377 8.64 20.90 -31.38
CA THR A 377 9.76 20.67 -30.46
C THR A 377 9.41 21.34 -29.14
N LEU A 378 9.36 20.57 -28.05
CA LEU A 378 8.93 21.09 -26.75
C LEU A 378 9.88 22.17 -26.23
N GLY A 379 9.32 23.31 -25.83
CA GLY A 379 10.06 24.46 -25.30
C GLY A 379 10.58 25.44 -26.37
N ASP A 380 10.56 25.07 -27.66
CA ASP A 380 10.97 25.98 -28.74
C ASP A 380 9.91 27.06 -28.97
N THR A 381 10.37 28.27 -29.32
CA THR A 381 9.49 29.37 -29.74
C THR A 381 8.99 29.11 -31.16
N ASN A 382 7.67 29.17 -31.32
CA ASN A 382 6.96 29.07 -32.59
C ASN A 382 6.24 30.39 -32.84
N GLU A 383 6.12 30.78 -34.10
CA GLU A 383 5.36 31.96 -34.52
C GLU A 383 4.19 31.52 -35.40
N LEU A 384 2.97 31.91 -35.01
CA LEU A 384 1.78 31.81 -35.85
C LEU A 384 1.70 33.07 -36.71
N GLU A 385 1.67 32.88 -38.03
CA GLU A 385 1.59 33.95 -39.02
C GLU A 385 0.40 33.76 -39.98
N ILE A 386 -0.17 34.87 -40.46
CA ILE A 386 -1.11 34.88 -41.58
C ILE A 386 -0.36 35.37 -42.83
N THR A 387 -0.35 34.57 -43.90
CA THR A 387 0.31 34.96 -45.15
C THR A 387 -0.40 36.15 -45.81
N ALA A 388 0.32 36.92 -46.64
CA ALA A 388 -0.27 38.06 -47.36
C ALA A 388 -1.48 37.67 -48.24
N ASP A 389 -1.47 36.48 -48.87
CA ASP A 389 -2.57 35.98 -49.68
C ASP A 389 -3.81 35.62 -48.84
N GLN A 390 -3.60 34.97 -47.68
CA GLN A 390 -4.67 34.70 -46.72
C GLN A 390 -5.25 36.00 -46.16
N TRP A 391 -4.38 36.95 -45.79
CA TRP A 391 -4.80 38.27 -45.31
C TRP A 391 -5.64 39.00 -46.35
N LEU A 392 -5.22 39.00 -47.61
CA LEU A 392 -5.93 39.67 -48.71
C LEU A 392 -7.33 39.10 -48.93
N LYS A 393 -7.53 37.80 -48.74
CA LYS A 393 -8.81 37.10 -48.92
C LYS A 393 -9.73 37.22 -47.70
N LEU A 394 -9.18 37.52 -46.53
CA LEU A 394 -9.95 37.67 -45.30
C LEU A 394 -10.82 38.93 -45.36
N LEU A 395 -12.11 38.77 -45.07
CA LEU A 395 -13.07 39.89 -45.01
C LEU A 395 -12.78 40.77 -43.78
N ASN A 396 -13.30 42.00 -43.78
CA ASN A 396 -13.24 42.82 -42.57
C ASN A 396 -14.19 42.27 -41.48
N GLY A 397 -13.84 42.53 -40.23
CA GLY A 397 -14.61 42.17 -39.04
C GLY A 397 -13.78 41.35 -38.04
N ASP A 398 -14.47 40.80 -37.05
CA ASP A 398 -13.87 40.00 -35.99
C ASP A 398 -13.44 38.61 -36.50
N HIS A 399 -12.24 38.21 -36.10
CA HIS A 399 -11.63 36.93 -36.45
C HIS A 399 -10.94 36.31 -35.24
N ALA A 400 -10.69 35.00 -35.32
CA ALA A 400 -9.98 34.26 -34.29
C ALA A 400 -8.83 33.43 -34.86
N LEU A 401 -7.68 33.47 -34.19
CA LEU A 401 -6.62 32.50 -34.33
C LEU A 401 -6.75 31.46 -33.22
N THR A 402 -6.69 30.18 -33.58
CA THR A 402 -6.67 29.08 -32.59
C THR A 402 -5.41 28.25 -32.75
N ILE A 403 -4.75 27.97 -31.63
CA ILE A 403 -3.62 27.03 -31.54
C ILE A 403 -4.12 25.87 -30.68
N THR A 404 -4.24 24.68 -31.27
CA THR A 404 -4.57 23.46 -30.55
C THR A 404 -3.32 22.59 -30.47
N ALA A 405 -2.85 22.34 -29.24
CA ALA A 405 -1.75 21.42 -28.96
C ALA A 405 -2.33 20.11 -28.42
N THR A 406 -2.04 18.99 -29.07
CA THR A 406 -2.53 17.66 -28.70
C THR A 406 -1.35 16.70 -28.53
N ASP A 407 -1.25 16.05 -27.38
CA ASP A 407 -0.19 15.08 -27.11
C ASP A 407 -0.46 13.71 -27.77
N ALA A 408 0.53 12.81 -27.68
CA ALA A 408 0.46 11.46 -28.21
C ALA A 408 -0.57 10.54 -27.48
N LYS A 409 -1.17 10.99 -26.37
CA LYS A 409 -2.24 10.31 -25.63
C LYS A 409 -3.62 10.91 -25.92
N ASN A 410 -3.70 11.91 -26.79
CA ASN A 410 -4.89 12.64 -27.23
C ASN A 410 -5.49 13.60 -26.18
N GLU A 411 -4.73 14.02 -25.17
CA GLU A 411 -5.14 15.18 -24.38
C GLU A 411 -4.70 16.46 -25.10
N SER A 412 -5.47 17.54 -24.92
CA SER A 412 -5.28 18.76 -25.70
C SER A 412 -5.52 20.03 -24.90
N THR A 413 -4.82 21.08 -25.31
CA THR A 413 -4.99 22.45 -24.83
C THR A 413 -5.21 23.37 -26.02
N VAL A 414 -6.09 24.37 -25.85
CA VAL A 414 -6.42 25.35 -26.88
C VAL A 414 -6.08 26.75 -26.39
N ARG A 415 -5.41 27.53 -27.24
CA ARG A 415 -5.21 28.97 -27.10
C ARG A 415 -6.04 29.68 -28.17
N THR A 416 -6.81 30.68 -27.76
CA THR A 416 -7.64 31.50 -28.66
C THR A 416 -7.20 32.95 -28.60
N LEU A 417 -6.91 33.53 -29.77
CA LEU A 417 -6.50 34.93 -29.92
C LEU A 417 -7.50 35.60 -30.85
N SER A 418 -8.19 36.64 -30.38
CA SER A 418 -9.09 37.42 -31.24
C SER A 418 -8.33 38.57 -31.90
N PHE A 419 -8.82 39.02 -33.05
CA PHE A 419 -8.40 40.27 -33.67
C PHE A 419 -9.51 40.78 -34.59
N ASP A 420 -9.50 42.08 -34.89
CA ASP A 420 -10.42 42.69 -35.86
C ASP A 420 -9.65 43.09 -37.12
N LYS A 421 -10.17 42.76 -38.30
CA LYS A 421 -9.65 43.24 -39.57
C LYS A 421 -10.43 44.49 -40.00
N ALA A 422 -9.74 45.62 -40.04
CA ALA A 422 -10.33 46.94 -40.33
C ALA A 422 -9.72 47.61 -41.57
N MET A 423 -9.69 46.96 -42.74
CA MET A 423 -9.21 47.60 -43.97
C MET A 423 -10.15 48.74 -44.41
N HIS A 424 -9.61 49.94 -44.56
CA HIS A 424 -10.38 51.13 -44.95
C HIS A 424 -9.99 51.70 -46.31
N SER A 425 -8.96 51.17 -46.94
CA SER A 425 -8.57 51.57 -48.29
C SER A 425 -8.03 50.40 -49.09
N VAL A 426 -8.25 50.43 -50.40
CA VAL A 426 -7.55 49.59 -51.38
C VAL A 426 -6.89 50.50 -52.40
N GLU A 427 -5.64 50.22 -52.74
CA GLU A 427 -4.88 50.94 -53.75
C GLU A 427 -4.28 49.92 -54.73
N PHE A 428 -4.45 50.18 -56.01
CA PHE A 428 -3.92 49.40 -57.11
C PHE A 428 -3.14 50.33 -58.03
N GLU A 429 -1.90 49.99 -58.33
CA GLU A 429 -1.11 50.67 -59.35
C GLU A 429 -0.53 49.63 -60.29
N GLN A 430 -0.74 49.83 -61.58
CA GLN A 430 -0.27 48.90 -62.59
C GLN A 430 1.27 48.93 -62.66
N THR A 431 1.92 47.81 -62.35
CA THR A 431 3.39 47.71 -62.32
C THR A 431 4.00 47.72 -63.72
N VAL A 432 3.32 47.10 -64.70
CA VAL A 432 3.76 47.00 -66.11
C VAL A 432 2.86 47.86 -67.00
N ALA A 433 3.43 48.77 -67.78
CA ALA A 433 2.65 49.57 -68.72
C ALA A 433 2.10 48.72 -69.87
N MET A 434 0.90 49.03 -70.32
CA MET A 434 0.36 48.52 -71.57
C MET A 434 1.12 49.19 -72.72
N ALA A 435 1.71 48.39 -73.61
CA ALA A 435 2.54 48.90 -74.70
C ALA A 435 1.73 49.76 -75.68
N ALA A 436 2.35 50.83 -76.19
CA ALA A 436 1.82 51.68 -77.25
C ALA A 436 2.93 52.00 -78.27
N ASP A 437 2.66 51.75 -79.55
CA ASP A 437 3.62 51.98 -80.64
C ASP A 437 3.83 53.49 -80.89
N ASP A 438 2.74 54.27 -80.74
CA ASP A 438 2.70 55.73 -80.87
C ASP A 438 2.14 56.38 -79.61
N MET A 439 2.22 57.71 -79.51
CA MET A 439 1.72 58.48 -78.36
C MET A 439 0.21 58.27 -78.19
N PRO A 440 -0.26 57.66 -77.08
CA PRO A 440 -1.69 57.59 -76.79
C PRO A 440 -2.24 59.02 -76.63
N THR A 441 -3.23 59.35 -77.45
CA THR A 441 -3.88 60.68 -77.45
C THR A 441 -5.19 60.66 -76.69
N LYS A 442 -5.81 59.49 -76.57
CA LYS A 442 -7.07 59.32 -75.85
C LYS A 442 -7.19 57.93 -75.23
N ALA A 443 -7.96 57.86 -74.15
CA ALA A 443 -8.31 56.61 -73.48
C ALA A 443 -9.76 56.62 -73.03
N LEU A 444 -10.32 55.42 -72.91
CA LEU A 444 -11.58 55.15 -72.25
C LEU A 444 -11.29 54.12 -71.16
N VAL A 445 -11.55 54.48 -69.91
CA VAL A 445 -11.44 53.57 -68.76
C VAL A 445 -12.81 53.42 -68.16
N ASN A 446 -13.18 52.19 -67.83
CA ASN A 446 -14.41 51.82 -67.14
C ASN A 446 -14.01 51.12 -65.84
N ILE A 447 -14.69 51.46 -64.76
CA ILE A 447 -14.49 50.85 -63.45
C ILE A 447 -15.82 50.31 -62.94
N GLN A 448 -15.81 49.07 -62.45
CA GLN A 448 -16.97 48.43 -61.84
C GLN A 448 -16.65 48.10 -60.39
N GLY A 449 -17.65 48.23 -59.52
CA GLY A 449 -17.53 48.02 -58.09
C GLY A 449 -18.71 48.64 -57.35
N SER A 450 -18.62 48.67 -56.03
CA SER A 450 -19.55 49.37 -55.16
C SER A 450 -18.85 50.57 -54.52
N PHE A 451 -19.33 51.77 -54.82
CA PHE A 451 -18.77 53.04 -54.35
C PHE A 451 -19.86 53.84 -53.59
N PRO A 452 -20.26 53.38 -52.39
CA PRO A 452 -21.34 54.01 -51.62
C PRO A 452 -21.02 55.46 -51.22
N THR A 453 -22.07 56.25 -50.97
CA THR A 453 -21.94 57.63 -50.48
C THR A 453 -21.08 57.68 -49.23
N GLY A 454 -20.09 58.57 -49.21
CA GLY A 454 -19.10 58.67 -48.13
C GLY A 454 -17.76 57.98 -48.45
N SER A 455 -17.70 57.17 -49.52
CA SER A 455 -16.45 56.62 -50.04
C SER A 455 -15.82 57.58 -51.04
N THR A 456 -14.51 57.49 -51.21
CA THR A 456 -13.75 58.30 -52.18
C THR A 456 -13.01 57.38 -53.13
N LEU A 457 -13.52 57.29 -54.36
CA LEU A 457 -12.81 56.66 -55.47
C LEU A 457 -11.93 57.70 -56.16
N GLN A 458 -10.71 57.31 -56.53
CA GLN A 458 -9.84 58.08 -57.38
C GLN A 458 -9.24 57.15 -58.45
N VAL A 459 -9.31 57.57 -59.71
CA VAL A 459 -8.79 56.83 -60.86
C VAL A 459 -7.87 57.75 -61.63
N TRP A 460 -6.64 57.32 -61.86
CA TRP A 460 -5.64 58.03 -62.66
C TRP A 460 -5.17 57.17 -63.84
N ILE A 461 -4.81 57.85 -64.92
CA ILE A 461 -4.20 57.25 -66.10
C ILE A 461 -3.02 58.10 -66.55
N CYS A 462 -1.98 57.48 -67.10
CA CYS A 462 -0.88 58.17 -67.77
C CYS A 462 -0.63 57.54 -69.14
N ASN A 463 -0.18 58.33 -70.11
CA ASN A 463 0.21 57.84 -71.44
C ASN A 463 1.73 57.58 -71.57
N ASN A 464 2.51 57.93 -70.55
CA ASN A 464 3.96 57.71 -70.41
C ASN A 464 4.31 56.76 -69.24
N GLY A 465 3.53 55.70 -69.00
CA GLY A 465 3.70 54.75 -67.90
C GLY A 465 5.01 53.94 -67.87
N ASN A 466 5.83 54.02 -68.91
CA ASN A 466 7.20 53.47 -68.92
C ASN A 466 8.24 54.43 -68.33
N ASP A 467 7.88 55.70 -68.11
CA ASP A 467 8.75 56.67 -67.47
C ASP A 467 9.00 56.26 -66.02
N ALA A 468 10.17 56.62 -65.47
CA ALA A 468 10.46 56.44 -64.05
C ALA A 468 9.47 57.22 -63.17
N GLU A 469 9.03 58.39 -63.65
CA GLU A 469 8.03 59.25 -63.02
C GLU A 469 6.90 59.57 -64.03
N PRO A 470 5.88 58.70 -64.16
CA PRO A 470 4.79 58.91 -65.10
C PRO A 470 3.96 60.16 -64.77
N THR A 471 3.40 60.79 -65.81
CA THR A 471 2.54 61.97 -65.67
C THR A 471 1.09 61.52 -65.52
N TRP A 472 0.64 61.38 -64.28
CA TRP A 472 -0.72 60.93 -63.94
C TRP A 472 -1.77 62.02 -64.14
N GLU A 473 -2.83 61.69 -64.87
CA GLU A 473 -4.01 62.54 -65.07
C GLU A 473 -5.22 61.92 -64.37
N ASP A 474 -5.95 62.71 -63.57
CA ASP A 474 -7.18 62.26 -62.88
C ASP A 474 -8.32 62.07 -63.89
N ILE A 475 -8.88 60.87 -63.89
CA ILE A 475 -9.99 60.46 -64.74
C ILE A 475 -11.16 59.91 -63.95
N THR A 476 -11.23 60.13 -62.64
CA THR A 476 -12.25 59.56 -61.75
C THR A 476 -13.68 59.71 -62.28
N THR A 477 -14.10 60.95 -62.56
CA THR A 477 -15.44 61.23 -63.11
C THR A 477 -15.63 60.61 -64.49
N LYS A 478 -14.58 60.60 -65.33
CA LYS A 478 -14.63 60.02 -66.69
C LYS A 478 -14.75 58.50 -66.64
N ALA A 479 -14.08 57.86 -65.68
CA ALA A 479 -14.11 56.42 -65.48
C ALA A 479 -15.46 55.94 -64.93
N LEU A 480 -16.08 56.72 -64.04
CA LEU A 480 -17.43 56.45 -63.52
C LEU A 480 -18.54 56.66 -64.56
N THR A 481 -18.36 57.62 -65.47
CA THR A 481 -19.37 58.01 -66.48
C THR A 481 -19.09 57.47 -67.88
N SER A 482 -18.10 56.60 -68.04
CA SER A 482 -17.68 56.02 -69.33
C SER A 482 -17.38 57.08 -70.41
N GLN A 483 -16.68 58.15 -70.04
CA GLN A 483 -16.29 59.24 -70.95
C GLN A 483 -14.85 59.08 -71.45
N LYS A 484 -14.61 59.55 -72.68
CA LYS A 484 -13.25 59.60 -73.25
C LYS A 484 -12.40 60.64 -72.52
N HIS A 485 -11.21 60.23 -72.10
CA HIS A 485 -10.14 61.11 -71.68
C HIS A 485 -9.23 61.42 -72.88
N PHE A 486 -8.84 62.69 -73.01
CA PHE A 486 -7.83 63.14 -73.96
C PHE A 486 -6.61 63.55 -73.14
N PHE A 487 -5.47 62.95 -73.42
CA PHE A 487 -4.25 63.19 -72.65
C PHE A 487 -3.76 64.61 -72.90
N THR A 488 -3.39 65.30 -71.82
CA THR A 488 -2.73 66.60 -71.88
C THR A 488 -1.22 66.46 -71.94
N ASN A 489 -0.67 65.35 -71.40
CA ASN A 489 0.74 65.04 -71.53
C ASN A 489 1.13 64.72 -72.98
N GLN A 490 2.14 65.42 -73.48
CA GLN A 490 2.68 65.26 -74.84
C GLN A 490 4.15 64.80 -74.84
N THR A 491 4.70 64.45 -73.66
CA THR A 491 6.11 64.12 -73.49
C THR A 491 6.31 62.77 -72.81
N LYS A 492 7.42 62.10 -73.12
CA LYS A 492 7.93 60.93 -72.39
C LYS A 492 9.43 61.05 -72.19
N THR A 493 9.94 60.37 -71.17
CA THR A 493 11.38 60.23 -70.90
C THR A 493 11.89 58.83 -71.23
N ALA A 494 11.01 57.82 -71.25
CA ALA A 494 11.33 56.46 -71.67
C ALA A 494 11.44 56.32 -73.20
N ALA A 495 12.06 55.23 -73.65
CA ALA A 495 12.23 54.94 -75.08
C ALA A 495 10.89 54.69 -75.80
N SER A 496 9.92 54.06 -75.14
CA SER A 496 8.61 53.69 -75.70
C SER A 496 7.46 54.31 -74.91
N TRP A 497 6.35 54.62 -75.59
CA TRP A 497 5.12 55.02 -74.91
C TRP A 497 4.48 53.81 -74.21
N GLY A 498 3.67 54.06 -73.19
CA GLY A 498 2.95 53.02 -72.51
C GLY A 498 1.88 53.59 -71.60
N VAL A 499 0.75 52.90 -71.47
CA VAL A 499 -0.36 53.37 -70.63
C VAL A 499 -0.36 52.61 -69.31
N LYS A 500 -0.46 53.32 -68.19
CA LYS A 500 -0.72 52.71 -66.87
C LYS A 500 -1.96 53.32 -66.25
N ILE A 501 -2.63 52.53 -65.43
CA ILE A 501 -3.75 52.96 -64.59
C ILE A 501 -3.37 52.78 -63.12
N LYS A 502 -3.81 53.73 -62.30
CA LYS A 502 -3.76 53.67 -60.84
C LYS A 502 -5.14 53.96 -60.30
N VAL A 503 -5.57 53.18 -59.30
CA VAL A 503 -6.87 53.33 -58.66
C VAL A 503 -6.69 53.30 -57.14
N LYS A 504 -7.38 54.21 -56.46
CA LYS A 504 -7.47 54.22 -55.01
C LYS A 504 -8.93 54.31 -54.61
N LEU A 505 -9.37 53.45 -53.71
CA LEU A 505 -10.68 53.53 -53.10
C LEU A 505 -10.50 53.61 -51.59
N LEU A 506 -10.98 54.71 -51.01
CA LEU A 506 -11.04 54.95 -49.58
C LEU A 506 -12.50 54.77 -49.13
N ARG A 507 -12.73 53.96 -48.09
CA ARG A 507 -14.07 53.71 -47.53
C ARG A 507 -14.69 54.98 -46.94
N GLY A 508 -13.89 55.83 -46.29
CA GLY A 508 -14.37 57.06 -45.65
C GLY A 508 -15.47 56.76 -44.63
N SER A 509 -16.58 57.51 -44.69
CA SER A 509 -17.75 57.31 -43.82
C SER A 509 -18.81 56.38 -44.42
N ALA A 510 -18.46 55.62 -45.46
CA ALA A 510 -19.45 54.83 -46.19
C ALA A 510 -19.85 53.55 -45.45
N GLU A 511 -21.15 53.31 -45.40
CA GLU A 511 -21.76 52.08 -44.89
C GLU A 511 -22.03 51.08 -46.03
N GLY A 512 -22.05 49.79 -45.71
CA GLY A 512 -22.27 48.71 -46.67
C GLY A 512 -21.03 48.32 -47.49
N ASP A 513 -21.28 47.62 -48.60
CA ASP A 513 -20.23 47.07 -49.46
C ASP A 513 -19.46 48.18 -50.18
N CYS A 514 -18.13 48.17 -50.04
CA CYS A 514 -17.22 49.14 -50.66
C CYS A 514 -16.03 48.38 -51.26
N TYR A 515 -16.02 48.20 -52.58
CA TYR A 515 -15.04 47.36 -53.28
C TYR A 515 -14.89 47.75 -54.75
N ILE A 516 -13.74 47.37 -55.33
CA ILE A 516 -13.50 47.43 -56.78
C ILE A 516 -13.65 46.00 -57.32
N GLN A 517 -14.49 45.81 -58.34
CA GLN A 517 -14.70 44.52 -58.98
C GLN A 517 -13.81 44.35 -60.22
N SER A 518 -13.75 45.38 -61.07
CA SER A 518 -12.96 45.35 -62.30
C SER A 518 -12.57 46.76 -62.75
N VAL A 519 -11.44 46.86 -63.44
CA VAL A 519 -10.97 48.05 -64.14
C VAL A 519 -10.59 47.61 -65.55
N GLY A 520 -11.16 48.24 -66.58
CA GLY A 520 -10.93 47.86 -67.97
C GLY A 520 -11.13 49.03 -68.92
N GLY A 521 -10.80 48.87 -70.20
CA GLY A 521 -10.89 49.98 -71.15
C GLY A 521 -10.07 49.78 -72.42
N ASN A 522 -9.89 50.86 -73.17
CA ASN A 522 -9.06 50.92 -74.38
C ASN A 522 -8.40 52.30 -74.54
N PHE A 523 -7.29 52.36 -75.28
CA PHE A 523 -6.58 53.59 -75.61
C PHE A 523 -6.21 53.62 -77.10
N ALA A 524 -5.93 54.81 -77.63
CA ALA A 524 -5.55 55.04 -79.02
C ALA A 524 -4.74 56.32 -79.22
#